data_AF-A0A971R2D5-F1
#
_entry.id   AF-A0A971R2D5-F1
#
_cell.length_a   1.000
_cell.length_b   1.000
_cell.length_c   1.000
_cell.angle_alpha   90.00
_cell.angle_beta   90.00
_cell.angle_gamma   90.00
#
_symmetry.space_group_name_H-M   'P 1'
#
loop_
_entity.id
_entity.type
_entity.pdbx_description
1 polymer ?
#
loop_
_entity_poly.entity_id
_entity_poly.type
_entity_poly.pdbx_seq_one_letter_code
_entity_poly.pdbx_strand_id
1 'polypeptide(L)'
;MYWKYALKRVLYGLRMYAILVFVFSALFNTVMEQTLRAQIEEQVRSETMRMTNTSAQQMQDYVVVRKAELYSLYRLDRPVSERVVWRTWDTLTFNFGNSTLIRSADGSRSVWRIVSEAIPNTLLLFTVAIFVDIIIGVWLGLKKAQKAGGVLDKSTSVGTMIVFGMPSWWLGMLMIMFFAYTIRIFPSGGLHSTPPPEGIAYFFDLIYHLALPV
;
A
#
# COMPACT_ATOMS: atom_id res chain seq x y z
N MET A 1 11.26 -27.11 -27.74
CA MET A 1 10.33 -27.92 -26.91
C MET A 1 9.82 -27.21 -25.64
N TYR A 2 10.46 -26.13 -25.16
CA TYR A 2 10.08 -25.42 -23.92
C TYR A 2 8.87 -24.47 -24.00
N TRP A 3 8.48 -24.01 -25.19
CA TRP A 3 7.37 -23.05 -25.36
C TRP A 3 6.02 -23.56 -24.84
N LYS A 4 5.69 -24.84 -25.08
CA LYS A 4 4.45 -25.45 -24.56
C LYS A 4 4.40 -25.49 -23.04
N TYR A 5 5.56 -25.64 -22.39
CA TYR A 5 5.68 -25.64 -20.93
C TYR A 5 5.53 -24.23 -20.37
N ALA A 6 6.19 -23.25 -20.98
CA ALA A 6 6.04 -21.83 -20.63
C ALA A 6 4.58 -21.37 -20.77
N LEU A 7 3.92 -21.71 -21.89
CA LEU A 7 2.51 -21.36 -22.12
C LEU A 7 1.59 -21.98 -21.06
N LYS A 8 1.77 -23.25 -20.70
CA LYS A 8 0.99 -23.89 -19.64
C LYS A 8 1.18 -23.19 -18.30
N ARG A 9 2.41 -22.82 -17.93
CA ARG A 9 2.68 -22.08 -16.69
C ARG A 9 2.00 -20.71 -16.69
N VAL A 10 2.08 -19.97 -17.79
CA VAL A 10 1.40 -18.67 -17.94
C VAL A 10 -0.11 -18.82 -17.77
N LEU A 11 -0.71 -19.82 -18.42
CA LEU A 11 -2.15 -20.10 -18.29
C LEU A 11 -2.54 -20.48 -16.86
N TYR A 12 -1.74 -21.30 -16.17
CA TYR A 12 -1.98 -21.60 -14.76
C TYR A 12 -1.85 -20.36 -13.88
N GLY A 13 -0.88 -19.48 -14.16
CA GLY A 13 -0.72 -18.20 -13.48
C GLY A 13 -1.93 -17.29 -13.67
N LEU A 14 -2.40 -17.11 -14.90
CA LEU A 14 -3.59 -16.31 -15.20
C LEU A 14 -4.84 -16.86 -14.53
N ARG A 15 -5.05 -18.17 -14.58
CA ARG A 15 -6.17 -18.84 -13.90
C ARG A 15 -6.09 -18.64 -12.38
N MET A 16 -4.91 -18.82 -11.80
CA MET A 16 -4.70 -18.66 -10.36
C MET A 16 -4.92 -17.21 -9.92
N TYR A 17 -4.42 -16.26 -10.70
CA TYR A 17 -4.68 -14.83 -10.49
C TYR A 17 -6.17 -14.49 -10.53
N ALA A 18 -6.91 -14.98 -11.54
CA ALA A 18 -8.35 -14.77 -11.63
C ALA A 18 -9.12 -15.35 -10.43
N ILE A 19 -8.74 -16.55 -9.98
CA ILE A 19 -9.32 -17.16 -8.77
C ILE A 19 -9.00 -16.32 -7.53
N LEU A 20 -7.76 -15.88 -7.38
CA LEU A 20 -7.34 -15.04 -6.26
C LEU A 20 -8.12 -13.72 -6.22
N VAL A 21 -8.25 -13.03 -7.36
CA VAL A 21 -9.04 -11.80 -7.48
C VAL A 21 -10.50 -12.05 -7.13
N PHE A 22 -11.09 -13.16 -7.59
CA PHE A 22 -12.47 -13.51 -7.24
C PHE A 22 -12.64 -13.76 -5.74
N VAL A 23 -11.73 -14.53 -5.12
CA VAL A 23 -11.74 -14.79 -3.68
C VAL A 23 -11.57 -13.51 -2.89
N PHE A 24 -10.63 -12.63 -3.28
CA PHE A 24 -10.48 -11.32 -2.66
C PHE A 24 -11.74 -10.47 -2.81
N SER A 25 -12.33 -10.41 -4.00
CA SER A 25 -13.58 -9.69 -4.26
C SER A 25 -14.71 -10.20 -3.36
N ALA A 26 -14.85 -11.53 -3.21
CA ALA A 26 -15.84 -12.14 -2.34
C ALA A 26 -15.62 -11.80 -0.85
N LEU A 27 -14.38 -11.93 -0.36
CA LEU A 27 -14.02 -11.68 1.04
C LEU A 27 -14.19 -10.21 1.43
N PHE A 28 -13.76 -9.29 0.56
CA PHE A 28 -13.74 -7.85 0.86
C PHE A 28 -15.01 -7.12 0.41
N ASN A 29 -15.96 -7.79 -0.26
CA ASN A 29 -17.18 -7.15 -0.74
C ASN A 29 -17.98 -6.47 0.39
N THR A 30 -18.08 -7.13 1.55
CA THR A 30 -18.85 -6.65 2.71
C THR A 30 -18.18 -5.45 3.37
N VAL A 31 -16.87 -5.50 3.56
CA VAL A 31 -16.08 -4.38 4.09
C VAL A 31 -16.21 -3.16 3.17
N MET A 32 -16.05 -3.37 1.87
CA MET A 32 -16.18 -2.29 0.88
C MET A 32 -17.60 -1.71 0.83
N GLU A 33 -18.63 -2.54 0.96
CA GLU A 33 -20.01 -2.06 1.09
C GLU A 33 -20.19 -1.16 2.31
N GLN A 34 -19.69 -1.59 3.47
CA GLN A 34 -19.78 -0.80 4.70
C GLN A 34 -19.06 0.54 4.54
N THR A 35 -17.86 0.54 3.96
CA THR A 35 -17.11 1.77 3.67
C THR A 35 -17.86 2.68 2.72
N LEU A 36 -18.39 2.16 1.61
CA LEU A 36 -19.14 2.97 0.64
C LEU A 36 -20.42 3.54 1.25
N ARG A 37 -21.16 2.74 2.03
CA ARG A 37 -22.35 3.21 2.73
C ARG A 37 -22.00 4.34 3.69
N ALA A 38 -20.97 4.16 4.54
CA ALA A 38 -20.52 5.19 5.48
C ALA A 38 -20.13 6.50 4.76
N GLN A 39 -19.46 6.40 3.62
CA GLN A 39 -19.10 7.58 2.82
C GLN A 39 -20.30 8.28 2.19
N ILE A 40 -21.27 7.51 1.68
CA ILE A 40 -22.53 8.06 1.17
C ILE A 40 -23.27 8.79 2.29
N GLU A 41 -23.29 8.23 3.50
CA GLU A 41 -23.91 8.89 4.65
C GLU A 41 -23.20 10.18 5.04
N GLU A 42 -21.87 10.16 5.12
CA GLU A 42 -21.07 11.35 5.41
C GLU A 42 -21.23 12.43 4.33
N GLN A 43 -21.22 12.03 3.06
CA GLN A 43 -21.42 12.93 1.93
C GLN A 43 -22.82 13.56 2.01
N VAL A 44 -23.87 12.77 2.12
CA VAL A 44 -25.26 13.28 2.18
C VAL A 44 -25.47 14.15 3.42
N ARG A 45 -24.87 13.80 4.56
CA ARG A 45 -24.88 14.64 5.76
C ARG A 45 -24.19 15.97 5.50
N SER A 46 -23.04 15.97 4.83
CA SER A 46 -22.33 17.21 4.48
C SER A 46 -23.12 18.08 3.50
N GLU A 47 -23.84 17.48 2.55
CA GLU A 47 -24.73 18.19 1.62
C GLU A 47 -25.90 18.82 2.37
N THR A 48 -26.55 18.08 3.26
CA THR A 48 -27.69 18.56 4.06
C THR A 48 -27.30 19.68 5.02
N MET A 49 -26.11 19.62 5.63
CA MET A 49 -25.61 20.69 6.51
C MET A 49 -25.34 22.01 5.77
N ARG A 50 -25.18 21.98 4.43
CA ARG A 50 -24.98 23.16 3.59
C ARG A 50 -26.29 23.75 3.08
N MET A 51 -27.42 23.04 3.25
CA MET A 51 -28.74 23.52 2.87
C MET A 51 -29.26 24.49 3.94
N THR A 52 -29.21 25.79 3.64
CA THR A 52 -29.85 26.81 4.46
C THR A 52 -31.30 27.01 4.00
N ASN A 53 -32.20 27.36 4.92
CA ASN A 53 -33.63 27.66 4.67
C ASN A 53 -34.52 26.50 4.18
N THR A 54 -34.18 25.24 4.48
CA THR A 54 -35.02 24.06 4.13
C THR A 54 -35.75 23.53 5.37
N SER A 55 -37.03 23.14 5.24
CA SER A 55 -37.78 22.55 6.35
C SER A 55 -37.26 21.15 6.73
N ALA A 56 -37.48 20.72 7.99
CA ALA A 56 -37.04 19.41 8.48
C ALA A 56 -37.54 18.24 7.61
N GLN A 57 -38.77 18.34 7.10
CA GLN A 57 -39.37 17.32 6.23
C GLN A 57 -38.70 17.28 4.85
N GLN A 58 -38.47 18.45 4.24
CA GLN A 58 -37.79 18.53 2.93
C GLN A 58 -36.34 18.04 2.99
N MET A 59 -35.62 18.30 4.10
CA MET A 59 -34.28 17.74 4.30
C MET A 59 -34.31 16.22 4.39
N GLN A 60 -35.29 15.65 5.10
CA GLN A 60 -35.43 14.21 5.23
C GLN A 60 -35.74 13.55 3.89
N ASP A 61 -36.64 14.13 3.10
CA ASP A 61 -36.98 13.62 1.77
C ASP A 61 -35.77 13.70 0.82
N TYR A 62 -35.01 14.80 0.86
CA TYR A 62 -33.76 14.92 0.10
C TYR A 62 -32.76 13.81 0.45
N VAL A 63 -32.53 13.57 1.76
CA VAL A 63 -31.60 12.53 2.22
C VAL A 63 -31.99 11.16 1.70
N VAL A 64 -33.28 10.80 1.74
CA VAL A 64 -33.78 9.49 1.29
C VAL A 64 -33.57 9.31 -0.21
N VAL A 65 -33.99 10.28 -1.02
CA VAL A 65 -33.83 10.24 -2.48
C VAL A 65 -32.35 10.20 -2.86
N ARG A 66 -31.55 11.08 -2.25
CA ARG A 66 -30.12 11.19 -2.55
C ARG A 66 -29.34 9.92 -2.20
N LYS A 67 -29.64 9.29 -1.05
CA LYS A 67 -29.05 7.99 -0.70
C LYS A 67 -29.43 6.91 -1.71
N ALA A 68 -30.69 6.86 -2.15
CA ALA A 68 -31.15 5.87 -3.13
C ALA A 68 -30.45 6.02 -4.49
N GLU A 69 -30.28 7.25 -4.98
CA GLU A 69 -29.50 7.56 -6.18
C GLU A 69 -28.06 7.03 -6.08
N LEU A 70 -27.39 7.35 -4.97
CA LEU A 70 -26.00 6.92 -4.74
C LEU A 70 -25.89 5.41 -4.58
N TYR A 71 -26.85 4.75 -3.93
CA TYR A 71 -26.87 3.29 -3.84
C TYR A 71 -26.99 2.62 -5.21
N SER A 72 -27.83 3.14 -6.10
CA SER A 72 -27.93 2.66 -7.47
C SER A 72 -26.63 2.91 -8.27
N LEU A 73 -26.02 4.08 -8.11
CA LEU A 73 -24.77 4.43 -8.82
C LEU A 73 -23.62 3.48 -8.46
N TYR A 74 -23.48 3.14 -7.18
CA TYR A 74 -22.45 2.22 -6.68
C TYR A 74 -22.88 0.74 -6.67
N ARG A 75 -24.05 0.43 -7.26
CA ARG A 75 -24.63 -0.92 -7.34
C ARG A 75 -24.86 -1.59 -5.99
N LEU A 76 -25.00 -0.80 -4.92
CA LEU A 76 -25.23 -1.29 -3.56
C LEU A 76 -26.64 -1.86 -3.36
N ASP A 77 -27.54 -1.60 -4.31
CA ASP A 77 -28.86 -2.18 -4.48
C ASP A 77 -28.83 -3.61 -5.07
N ARG A 78 -27.71 -4.01 -5.70
CA ARG A 78 -27.57 -5.30 -6.38
C ARG A 78 -27.13 -6.43 -5.43
N PRO A 79 -27.53 -7.68 -5.72
CA PRO A 79 -27.14 -8.83 -4.91
C PRO A 79 -25.62 -8.95 -4.82
N VAL A 80 -25.15 -9.48 -3.68
CA VAL A 80 -23.71 -9.62 -3.38
C VAL A 80 -22.98 -10.38 -4.48
N SER A 81 -23.58 -11.45 -5.02
CA SER A 81 -23.00 -12.24 -6.10
C SER A 81 -22.67 -11.42 -7.34
N GLU A 82 -23.58 -10.55 -7.76
CA GLU A 82 -23.39 -9.68 -8.93
C GLU A 82 -22.28 -8.65 -8.67
N ARG A 83 -22.24 -8.06 -7.48
CA ARG A 83 -21.16 -7.11 -7.09
C ARG A 83 -19.79 -7.77 -7.06
N VAL A 84 -19.70 -9.00 -6.57
CA VAL A 84 -18.45 -9.77 -6.53
C VAL A 84 -17.95 -10.05 -7.94
N VAL A 85 -18.82 -10.50 -8.84
CA VAL A 85 -18.47 -10.77 -10.25
C VAL A 85 -18.03 -9.50 -10.95
N TRP A 86 -18.78 -8.40 -10.78
CA TRP A 86 -18.45 -7.14 -11.42
C TRP A 86 -17.11 -6.56 -10.95
N ARG A 87 -16.84 -6.57 -9.64
CA ARG A 87 -15.54 -6.12 -9.11
C ARG A 87 -14.38 -7.01 -9.54
N THR A 88 -14.62 -8.33 -9.65
CA THR A 88 -13.64 -9.27 -10.19
C THR A 88 -13.29 -8.87 -11.62
N TRP A 89 -14.31 -8.62 -12.44
CA TRP A 89 -14.14 -8.20 -13.83
C TRP A 89 -13.36 -6.90 -13.94
N ASP A 90 -13.79 -5.86 -13.22
CA ASP A 90 -13.14 -4.55 -13.21
C ASP A 90 -11.66 -4.64 -12.81
N THR A 91 -11.35 -5.44 -11.80
CA THR A 91 -9.96 -5.67 -11.35
C THR A 91 -9.13 -6.36 -12.43
N LEU A 92 -9.69 -7.37 -13.12
CA LEU A 92 -9.02 -8.07 -14.21
C LEU A 92 -8.83 -7.20 -15.46
N THR A 93 -9.73 -6.26 -15.73
CA THR A 93 -9.58 -5.27 -16.82
C THR A 93 -8.77 -4.04 -16.41
N PHE A 94 -8.18 -4.06 -15.22
CA PHE A 94 -7.45 -2.94 -14.63
C PHE A 94 -8.26 -1.63 -14.53
N ASN A 95 -9.57 -1.74 -14.33
CA ASN A 95 -10.44 -0.62 -14.03
C ASN A 95 -10.63 -0.50 -12.52
N PHE A 96 -9.65 0.11 -11.84
CA PHE A 96 -9.66 0.20 -10.37
C PHE A 96 -10.57 1.30 -9.80
N GLY A 97 -11.06 2.20 -10.66
CA GLY A 97 -11.91 3.32 -10.25
C GLY A 97 -11.22 4.29 -9.27
N ASN A 98 -11.99 4.75 -8.28
CA ASN A 98 -11.57 5.76 -7.32
C ASN A 98 -11.42 5.17 -5.92
N SER A 99 -10.37 5.60 -5.23
CA SER A 99 -10.08 5.29 -3.84
C SER A 99 -11.06 5.97 -2.89
N THR A 100 -11.48 5.19 -1.90
CA THR A 100 -12.36 5.62 -0.81
C THR A 100 -11.55 6.23 0.34
N LEU A 101 -10.33 5.75 0.61
CA LEU A 101 -9.55 6.08 1.79
C LEU A 101 -8.37 7.02 1.51
N ILE A 102 -7.61 6.71 0.46
CA ILE A 102 -6.33 7.36 0.14
C ILE A 102 -6.54 8.34 -1.01
N ARG A 103 -5.77 9.43 -1.02
CA ARG A 103 -5.66 10.37 -2.13
C ARG A 103 -4.22 10.46 -2.59
N SER A 104 -4.08 10.79 -3.86
CA SER A 104 -2.83 11.15 -4.53
C SER A 104 -2.26 12.44 -3.96
N ALA A 105 -0.98 12.72 -4.17
CA ALA A 105 -0.32 13.95 -3.71
C ALA A 105 -0.98 15.22 -4.28
N ASP A 106 -1.54 15.12 -5.49
CA ASP A 106 -2.32 16.18 -6.15
C ASP A 106 -3.80 16.25 -5.70
N GLY A 107 -4.20 15.42 -4.73
CA GLY A 107 -5.58 15.34 -4.22
C GLY A 107 -6.51 14.45 -5.04
N SER A 108 -6.06 13.85 -6.14
CA SER A 108 -6.84 12.93 -6.95
C SER A 108 -7.24 11.66 -6.18
N ARG A 109 -8.46 11.17 -6.41
CA ARG A 109 -8.94 9.89 -5.88
C ARG A 109 -8.70 8.73 -6.85
N SER A 110 -8.19 8.95 -8.06
CA SER A 110 -7.96 7.87 -9.03
C SER A 110 -6.96 6.86 -8.47
N VAL A 111 -7.34 5.58 -8.39
CA VAL A 111 -6.46 4.53 -7.87
C VAL A 111 -5.21 4.40 -8.74
N TRP A 112 -5.36 4.48 -10.06
CA TRP A 112 -4.23 4.45 -10.98
C TRP A 112 -3.22 5.56 -10.71
N ARG A 113 -3.70 6.76 -10.39
CA ARG A 113 -2.84 7.90 -10.06
C ARG A 113 -2.04 7.62 -8.79
N ILE A 114 -2.73 7.22 -7.72
CA ILE A 114 -2.13 6.88 -6.42
C ILE A 114 -1.05 5.79 -6.59
N VAL A 115 -1.38 4.72 -7.30
CA VAL A 115 -0.44 3.62 -7.55
C VAL A 115 0.75 4.09 -8.37
N SER A 116 0.54 4.90 -9.41
CA SER A 116 1.62 5.42 -10.24
C SER A 116 2.60 6.33 -9.48
N GLU A 117 2.14 7.03 -8.45
CA GLU A 117 3.01 7.84 -7.57
C GLU A 117 3.82 6.97 -6.61
N ALA A 118 3.26 5.84 -6.14
CA ALA A 118 3.91 4.95 -5.20
C ALA A 118 4.95 4.00 -5.85
N ILE A 119 4.71 3.59 -7.10
CA ILE A 119 5.60 2.68 -7.86
C ILE A 119 7.06 3.14 -7.88
N PRO A 120 7.40 4.36 -8.33
CA PRO A 120 8.80 4.78 -8.45
C PRO A 120 9.51 4.79 -7.10
N ASN A 121 8.83 5.22 -6.03
CA ASN A 121 9.38 5.26 -4.69
C ASN A 121 9.65 3.85 -4.14
N THR A 122 8.72 2.93 -4.40
CA THR A 122 8.87 1.52 -4.00
C THR A 122 10.01 0.87 -4.76
N LEU A 123 10.12 1.11 -6.07
CA LEU A 123 11.22 0.59 -6.88
C LEU A 123 12.57 1.14 -6.42
N LEU A 124 12.64 2.43 -6.11
CA LEU A 124 13.86 3.05 -5.59
C LEU A 124 14.28 2.41 -4.26
N LEU A 125 13.37 2.36 -3.28
CA LEU A 125 13.62 1.78 -1.96
C LEU A 125 14.06 0.32 -2.08
N PHE A 126 13.31 -0.49 -2.83
CA PHE A 126 13.57 -1.91 -3.01
C PHE A 126 14.92 -2.16 -3.70
N THR A 127 15.24 -1.39 -4.74
CA THR A 127 16.51 -1.53 -5.47
C THR A 127 17.70 -1.19 -4.57
N VAL A 128 17.61 -0.09 -3.82
CA VAL A 128 18.67 0.33 -2.89
C VAL A 128 18.83 -0.71 -1.77
N ALA A 129 17.73 -1.18 -1.19
CA ALA A 129 17.75 -2.19 -0.14
C ALA A 129 18.40 -3.51 -0.60
N ILE A 130 17.98 -4.04 -1.75
CA ILE A 130 18.58 -5.26 -2.32
C ILE A 130 20.06 -5.06 -2.62
N PHE A 131 20.43 -3.90 -3.17
CA PHE A 131 21.82 -3.63 -3.50
C PHE A 131 22.70 -3.64 -2.25
N VAL A 132 22.25 -2.99 -1.17
CA VAL A 132 22.94 -2.99 0.12
C VAL A 132 22.99 -4.39 0.74
N ASP A 133 21.88 -5.12 0.72
CA ASP A 133 21.78 -6.48 1.25
C ASP A 133 22.72 -7.45 0.52
N ILE A 134 22.79 -7.38 -0.81
CA ILE A 134 23.74 -8.20 -1.60
C ILE A 134 25.18 -7.85 -1.22
N ILE A 135 25.55 -6.57 -1.14
CA ILE A 135 26.93 -6.17 -0.83
C ILE A 135 27.32 -6.65 0.57
N ILE A 136 26.51 -6.35 1.58
CA ILE A 136 26.79 -6.69 2.97
C ILE A 136 26.71 -8.20 3.17
N GLY A 137 25.67 -8.84 2.65
CA GLY A 137 25.42 -10.27 2.78
C GLY A 137 26.51 -11.11 2.12
N VAL A 138 26.93 -10.78 0.90
CA VAL A 138 28.05 -11.46 0.22
C VAL A 138 29.36 -11.23 0.98
N TRP A 139 29.64 -9.99 1.40
CA TRP A 139 30.87 -9.69 2.14
C TRP A 139 30.96 -10.44 3.47
N LEU A 140 29.89 -10.41 4.28
CA LEU A 140 29.80 -11.17 5.53
C LEU A 140 29.84 -12.68 5.28
N GLY A 141 29.13 -13.18 4.27
CA GLY A 141 29.11 -14.60 3.91
C GLY A 141 30.51 -15.12 3.56
N LEU A 142 31.25 -14.40 2.73
CA LEU A 142 32.63 -14.74 2.38
C LEU A 142 33.55 -14.73 3.61
N LYS A 143 33.43 -13.72 4.48
CA LYS A 143 34.23 -13.65 5.71
C LYS A 143 33.93 -14.78 6.69
N LYS A 144 32.66 -15.17 6.83
CA LYS A 144 32.24 -16.30 7.66
C LYS A 144 32.77 -17.63 7.10
N ALA A 145 32.72 -17.81 5.78
CA ALA A 145 33.24 -19.01 5.12
C ALA A 145 34.75 -19.21 5.31
N GLN A 146 35.53 -18.11 5.36
CA GLN A 146 36.98 -18.17 5.60
C GLN A 146 37.35 -18.70 7.00
N LYS A 147 36.49 -18.49 8.01
CA LYS A 147 36.75 -18.92 9.39
C LYS A 147 35.47 -19.42 10.05
N ALA A 148 34.99 -20.57 9.58
CA ALA A 148 33.82 -21.25 10.13
C ALA A 148 33.99 -21.49 11.65
N GLY A 149 32.94 -21.22 12.42
CA GLY A 149 32.96 -21.33 13.89
C GLY A 149 33.75 -20.23 14.61
N GLY A 150 34.30 -19.25 13.88
CA GLY A 150 34.96 -18.07 14.43
C GLY A 150 34.02 -17.12 15.16
N VAL A 151 34.59 -16.11 15.85
CA VAL A 151 33.80 -15.12 16.61
C VAL A 151 32.80 -14.39 15.72
N LEU A 152 33.20 -13.98 14.50
CA LEU A 152 32.32 -13.32 13.54
C LEU A 152 31.14 -14.21 13.13
N ASP A 153 31.38 -15.50 12.90
CA ASP A 153 30.34 -16.45 12.52
C ASP A 153 29.33 -16.64 13.66
N LYS A 154 29.81 -16.82 14.89
CA LYS A 154 28.95 -16.98 16.07
C LYS A 154 28.18 -15.69 16.40
N SER A 155 28.84 -14.53 16.43
CA SER A 155 28.20 -13.26 16.79
C SER A 155 27.14 -12.84 15.78
N THR A 156 27.45 -12.95 14.48
CA THR A 156 26.47 -12.64 13.43
C THR A 156 25.31 -13.61 13.46
N SER A 157 25.54 -14.91 13.67
CA SER A 157 24.45 -15.90 13.72
C SER A 157 23.51 -15.67 14.91
N VAL A 158 24.04 -15.33 16.08
CA VAL A 158 23.22 -14.94 17.24
C VAL A 158 22.45 -13.65 16.96
N GLY A 159 23.11 -12.64 16.37
CA GLY A 159 22.47 -11.38 15.99
C GLY A 159 21.33 -11.60 14.98
N THR A 160 21.56 -12.40 13.95
CA THR A 160 20.53 -12.80 12.97
C THR A 160 19.37 -13.50 13.67
N MET A 161 19.63 -14.44 14.58
CA MET A 161 18.57 -15.14 15.30
C MET A 161 17.69 -14.18 16.12
N ILE A 162 18.29 -13.17 16.75
CA ILE A 162 17.56 -12.13 17.49
C ILE A 162 16.73 -11.26 16.52
N VAL A 163 17.35 -10.76 15.45
CA VAL A 163 16.70 -9.89 14.45
C VAL A 163 15.53 -10.61 13.76
N PHE A 164 15.74 -11.84 13.31
CA PHE A 164 14.70 -12.64 12.65
C PHE A 164 13.64 -13.19 13.62
N GLY A 165 13.94 -13.23 14.92
CA GLY A 165 12.96 -13.58 15.95
C GLY A 165 11.93 -12.46 16.21
N MET A 166 12.24 -11.23 15.81
CA MET A 166 11.36 -10.08 15.97
C MET A 166 10.44 -9.89 14.74
N PRO A 167 9.20 -9.43 14.94
CA PRO A 167 8.37 -8.97 13.82
C PRO A 167 9.03 -7.80 13.10
N SER A 168 9.12 -7.85 11.77
CA SER A 168 9.80 -6.82 10.96
C SER A 168 9.22 -5.42 11.17
N TRP A 169 7.88 -5.32 11.23
CA TRP A 169 7.19 -4.04 11.51
C TRP A 169 7.56 -3.49 12.89
N TRP A 170 7.78 -4.34 13.89
CA TRP A 170 8.14 -3.94 15.24
C TRP A 170 9.58 -3.47 15.32
N LEU A 171 10.50 -4.21 14.69
CA LEU A 171 11.90 -3.79 14.58
C LEU A 171 12.01 -2.46 13.84
N GLY A 172 11.30 -2.29 12.73
CA GLY A 172 11.23 -1.02 12.01
C GLY A 172 10.80 0.13 12.91
N MET A 173 9.71 -0.03 13.66
CA MET A 173 9.25 0.97 14.64
C MET A 173 10.31 1.30 15.71
N LEU A 174 11.02 0.29 16.24
CA LEU A 174 12.09 0.50 17.20
C LEU A 174 13.27 1.28 16.60
N MET A 175 13.65 0.96 15.36
CA MET A 175 14.69 1.69 14.63
C MET A 175 14.30 3.15 14.43
N ILE A 176 13.04 3.44 14.06
CA ILE A 176 12.55 4.82 13.95
C ILE A 176 12.62 5.52 15.32
N MET A 177 12.08 4.89 16.37
CA MET A 177 12.04 5.48 17.71
C MET A 177 13.45 5.82 18.22
N PHE A 178 14.38 4.88 18.08
CA PHE A 178 15.74 5.05 18.57
C PHE A 178 16.52 6.08 17.73
N PHE A 179 16.55 5.94 16.41
CA PHE A 179 17.41 6.78 15.59
C PHE A 179 16.80 8.13 15.22
N ALA A 180 15.48 8.22 15.02
CA ALA A 180 14.84 9.49 14.66
C ALA A 180 14.45 10.33 15.89
N TYR A 181 14.05 9.70 17.01
CA TYR A 181 13.55 10.44 18.18
C TYR A 181 14.54 10.50 19.35
N THR A 182 15.23 9.39 19.67
CA THR A 182 16.21 9.37 20.77
C THR A 182 17.53 10.02 20.36
N ILE A 183 18.17 9.53 19.30
CA ILE A 183 19.46 10.05 18.83
C ILE A 183 19.28 11.24 17.87
N ARG A 184 18.17 11.28 17.13
CA ARG A 184 17.84 12.34 16.14
C ARG A 184 18.86 12.47 15.00
N ILE A 185 19.36 11.32 14.53
CA ILE A 185 20.31 11.26 13.42
C ILE A 185 19.68 10.96 12.08
N PHE A 186 18.43 10.50 12.03
CA PHE A 186 17.71 10.19 10.78
C PHE A 186 16.31 10.80 10.83
N PRO A 187 15.72 11.09 9.65
CA PRO A 187 14.34 11.57 9.60
C PRO A 187 13.37 10.45 9.97
N SER A 188 12.21 10.80 10.50
CA SER A 188 11.18 9.82 10.86
C SER A 188 10.33 9.35 9.66
N GLY A 189 10.41 10.05 8.52
CA GLY A 189 9.69 9.70 7.29
C GLY A 189 9.77 10.77 6.22
N GLY A 190 9.15 10.51 5.07
CA GLY A 190 9.24 11.35 3.87
C GLY A 190 10.44 10.97 2.99
N LEU A 191 10.42 11.39 1.71
CA LEU A 191 11.53 11.15 0.78
C LEU A 191 12.55 12.28 0.76
N HIS A 192 12.13 13.48 1.17
CA HIS A 192 12.93 14.68 1.17
C HIS A 192 12.58 15.56 2.36
N SER A 193 13.56 16.39 2.74
CA SER A 193 13.33 17.52 3.63
C SER A 193 12.31 18.49 3.03
N THR A 194 11.57 19.21 3.87
CA THR A 194 10.63 20.25 3.44
C THR A 194 11.13 21.63 3.86
N PRO A 195 11.50 22.54 2.92
CA PRO A 195 11.47 22.39 1.47
C PRO A 195 12.60 21.48 0.92
N PRO A 196 12.40 20.84 -0.25
CA PRO A 196 13.41 19.95 -0.82
C PRO A 196 14.65 20.76 -1.26
N PRO A 197 15.86 20.31 -0.92
CA PRO A 197 17.08 20.98 -1.35
C PRO A 197 17.31 20.81 -2.85
N GLU A 198 18.06 21.74 -3.45
CA GLU A 198 18.34 21.73 -4.89
C GLU A 198 19.73 21.15 -5.23
N GLY A 199 19.91 20.74 -6.49
CA GLY A 199 21.20 20.27 -7.02
C GLY A 199 21.70 18.99 -6.36
N ILE A 200 22.99 18.93 -6.01
CA ILE A 200 23.63 17.75 -5.43
C ILE A 200 23.07 17.44 -4.03
N ALA A 201 22.63 18.47 -3.28
CA ALA A 201 22.06 18.29 -1.95
C ALA A 201 20.76 17.48 -1.98
N TYR A 202 19.98 17.57 -3.07
CA TYR A 202 18.79 16.74 -3.29
C TYR A 202 19.10 15.23 -3.21
N PHE A 203 20.20 14.81 -3.82
CA PHE A 203 20.60 13.41 -3.86
C PHE A 203 21.05 12.89 -2.49
N PHE A 204 21.84 13.69 -1.76
CA PHE A 204 22.26 13.31 -0.40
C PHE A 204 21.10 13.32 0.60
N ASP A 205 20.17 14.27 0.46
CA ASP A 205 18.94 14.30 1.24
C ASP A 205 18.09 13.05 0.99
N LEU A 206 17.97 12.61 -0.26
CA LEU A 206 17.29 11.35 -0.61
C LEU A 206 17.93 10.14 0.07
N ILE A 207 19.27 9.97 -0.03
CA ILE A 207 19.97 8.85 0.61
C ILE A 207 19.77 8.88 2.13
N TYR A 208 19.81 10.06 2.72
CA TYR A 208 19.61 10.26 4.15
C TYR A 208 18.19 9.85 4.60
N HIS A 209 17.17 10.11 3.78
CA HIS A 209 15.79 9.68 4.04
C HIS A 209 15.56 8.18 3.77
N LEU A 210 16.32 7.58 2.86
CA LEU A 210 16.26 6.14 2.59
C LEU A 210 16.96 5.29 3.65
N ALA A 211 17.85 5.86 4.48
CA ALA A 211 18.72 5.10 5.36
C ALA A 211 18.02 4.28 6.47
N LEU A 212 16.84 4.71 6.90
CA LEU A 212 16.12 4.12 8.03
C LEU A 212 14.99 3.14 7.62
N PRO A 213 14.26 3.36 6.50
CA PRO A 213 13.33 2.36 5.97
C PRO A 213 13.98 1.23 5.15
N VAL A 214 15.28 1.31 4.85
CA VAL A 214 16.10 0.26 4.20
C VAL A 214 16.74 -0.65 5.25
#